data_AF-A0A3A0A5Z3-F1
#
_entry.id   AF-A0A3A0A5Z3-F1
#
_cell.length_a   1.000
_cell.length_b   1.000
_cell.length_c   1.000
_cell.angle_alpha   90.00
_cell.angle_beta   90.00
_cell.angle_gamma   90.00
#
_symmetry.space_group_name_H-M   'P 1'
#
loop_
_entity.id
_entity.type
_entity.pdbx_description
1 polymer ?
#
loop_
_entity_poly.entity_id
_entity_poly.type
_entity_poly.pdbx_seq_one_letter_code
_entity_poly.pdbx_strand_id
1 'polypeptide(L)'
;MPEPLTPHTFVAKWQDVTLKETAAVQEHFLDLCALIDHPTPAQDDPHGTRFTFEAGAAKLDGQQGWADVWKRGFFAWEYKGKHANLDKAYQQLLQYRESLQNPPLLVVCDIERIVVHTNFTNTIKQTYTLTLDDLLTPQGLERLKAIFRDPDSFKATQTTEQVTKAAAETFALLADHLRRQGHAPDRVAHFLIRLLFCLFAEDIDLLPKGRFTDMVATGRHDPQGFAEMLAALLRAMAKGGYFGAERIRHFNGGLFDDASILELDYTGLGILHGIAHLDWGSIEPSILGTLFERSLDPGKRAQLGAHYTSKDDILL
;
A
#
# COMPACT_ATOMS: atom_id res chain seq x y z
N MET A 1 23.00 16.73 35.35
CA MET A 1 22.22 15.80 34.50
C MET A 1 22.75 15.97 33.09
N PRO A 2 22.92 14.89 32.30
CA PRO A 2 23.23 15.05 30.88
C PRO A 2 22.17 15.95 30.23
N GLU A 3 22.57 16.84 29.33
CA GLU A 3 21.62 17.69 28.60
C GLU A 3 20.67 16.81 27.78
N PRO A 4 19.37 17.15 27.71
CA PRO A 4 18.42 16.42 26.88
C PRO A 4 18.84 16.51 25.42
N LEU A 5 18.81 15.38 24.72
CA LEU A 5 19.16 15.32 23.31
C LEU A 5 18.16 16.15 22.50
N THR A 6 18.63 17.25 21.93
CA THR A 6 17.79 18.12 21.09
C THR A 6 17.66 17.56 19.67
N PRO A 7 16.61 17.94 18.91
CA PRO A 7 16.49 17.55 17.51
C PRO A 7 17.71 17.90 16.66
N HIS A 8 18.26 19.10 16.83
CA HIS A 8 19.46 19.52 16.09
C HIS A 8 20.68 18.66 16.42
N THR A 9 20.90 18.33 17.70
CA THR A 9 22.02 17.48 18.11
C THR A 9 21.83 16.02 17.68
N PHE A 10 20.59 15.52 17.67
CA PHE A 10 20.26 14.20 17.13
C PHE A 10 20.56 14.12 15.63
N VAL A 11 20.05 15.08 14.86
CA VAL A 11 20.25 15.12 13.40
C VAL A 11 21.72 15.25 13.05
N ALA A 12 22.46 16.16 13.69
CA ALA A 12 23.88 16.34 13.45
C ALA A 12 24.68 15.05 13.72
N LYS A 13 24.36 14.31 14.79
CA LYS A 13 25.01 13.03 15.11
C LYS A 13 24.76 11.97 14.03
N TRP A 14 23.51 11.79 13.63
CA TRP A 14 23.12 10.66 12.77
C TRP A 14 23.28 10.94 11.27
N GLN A 15 23.36 12.21 10.87
CA GLN A 15 23.72 12.62 9.53
C GLN A 15 25.16 12.22 9.18
N ASP A 16 26.12 12.46 10.09
CA ASP A 16 27.55 12.22 9.85
C ASP A 16 28.00 10.77 10.15
N VAL A 17 27.14 9.93 10.71
CA VAL A 17 27.52 8.57 11.11
C VAL A 17 27.85 7.70 9.88
N THR A 18 28.97 6.98 9.96
CA THR A 18 29.43 6.01 8.94
C THR A 18 29.57 4.59 9.50
N LEU A 19 29.03 4.36 10.71
CA LEU A 19 29.05 3.07 11.39
C LEU A 19 28.29 2.01 10.59
N LYS A 20 28.72 0.75 10.73
CA LYS A 20 27.96 -0.40 10.21
C LYS A 20 26.63 -0.52 10.95
N GLU A 21 25.59 -0.96 10.25
CA GLU A 21 24.24 -1.17 10.76
C GLU A 21 24.22 -1.80 12.16
N THR A 22 24.82 -2.99 12.31
CA THR A 22 24.83 -3.74 13.58
C THR A 22 25.45 -3.00 14.76
N ALA A 23 26.30 -2.00 14.51
CA ALA A 23 26.92 -1.19 15.56
C ALA A 23 26.11 0.09 15.88
N ALA A 24 25.24 0.53 14.98
CA ALA A 24 24.49 1.78 15.09
C ALA A 24 23.06 1.60 15.63
N VAL A 25 22.43 0.45 15.38
CA VAL A 25 20.99 0.20 15.65
C VAL A 25 20.59 0.51 17.09
N GLN A 26 21.28 -0.08 18.07
CA GLN A 26 20.92 0.09 19.48
C GLN A 26 21.08 1.54 19.91
N GLU A 27 22.22 2.16 19.61
CA GLU A 27 22.49 3.55 19.99
C GLU A 27 21.51 4.52 19.32
N HIS A 28 21.21 4.34 18.03
CA HIS A 28 20.23 5.16 17.32
C HIS A 28 18.85 5.07 17.96
N PHE A 29 18.39 3.86 18.28
CA PHE A 29 17.08 3.69 18.90
C PHE A 29 17.03 4.26 20.32
N LEU A 30 18.10 4.15 21.09
CA LEU A 30 18.20 4.78 22.43
C LEU A 30 18.18 6.30 22.32
N ASP A 31 18.86 6.88 21.33
CA ASP A 31 18.81 8.31 21.05
C ASP A 31 17.41 8.77 20.61
N LEU A 32 16.68 7.97 19.83
CA LEU A 32 15.28 8.25 19.50
C LEU A 32 14.43 8.31 20.77
N CYS A 33 14.61 7.35 21.70
CA CYS A 33 13.93 7.36 22.99
C CYS A 33 14.24 8.64 23.79
N ALA A 34 15.52 9.03 23.86
CA ALA A 34 15.95 10.25 24.53
C ALA A 34 15.38 11.53 23.88
N LEU A 35 15.37 11.59 22.55
CA LEU A 35 14.85 12.72 21.76
C LEU A 35 13.38 13.02 22.08
N ILE A 36 12.59 11.98 22.33
CA ILE A 36 11.16 12.13 22.62
C ILE A 36 10.82 12.05 24.12
N ASP A 37 11.81 11.95 25.00
CA ASP A 37 11.64 11.72 26.44
C ASP A 37 10.80 10.45 26.73
N HIS A 38 11.18 9.35 26.09
CA HIS A 38 10.58 8.03 26.30
C HIS A 38 11.59 7.10 27.00
N PRO A 39 11.18 6.30 28.01
CA PRO A 39 12.10 5.34 28.63
C PRO A 39 12.62 4.31 27.63
N THR A 40 13.90 3.97 27.72
CA THR A 40 14.51 2.95 26.85
C THR A 40 13.91 1.57 27.10
N PRO A 41 14.06 0.57 26.19
CA PRO A 41 13.47 -0.76 26.37
C PRO A 41 13.75 -1.37 27.75
N ALA A 42 15.01 -1.36 28.18
CA ALA A 42 15.41 -1.92 29.48
C ALA A 42 14.95 -1.09 30.68
N GLN A 43 14.70 0.21 30.52
CA GLN A 43 14.14 1.06 31.59
C GLN A 43 12.64 0.85 31.75
N ASP A 44 11.92 0.72 30.64
CA ASP A 44 10.46 0.51 30.62
C ASP A 44 10.10 -0.94 30.99
N ASP A 45 10.87 -1.91 30.50
CA ASP A 45 10.62 -3.34 30.67
C ASP A 45 11.95 -4.14 30.77
N PRO A 46 12.54 -4.20 31.98
CA PRO A 46 13.80 -4.91 32.21
C PRO A 46 13.76 -6.40 31.88
N HIS A 47 12.57 -6.99 31.75
CA HIS A 47 12.38 -8.41 31.49
C HIS A 47 12.05 -8.71 30.01
N GLY A 48 11.89 -7.68 29.17
CA GLY A 48 11.67 -7.82 27.72
C GLY A 48 10.37 -8.54 27.33
N THR A 49 9.35 -8.50 28.19
CA THR A 49 8.06 -9.18 27.97
C THR A 49 7.10 -8.41 27.05
N ARG A 50 7.29 -7.09 26.92
CA ARG A 50 6.46 -6.14 26.18
C ARG A 50 7.27 -5.10 25.42
N PHE A 51 8.53 -4.84 25.77
CA PHE A 51 9.38 -3.90 25.04
C PHE A 51 10.84 -4.34 25.12
N THR A 52 11.42 -4.78 23.99
CA THR A 52 12.79 -5.31 23.96
C THR A 52 13.46 -5.11 22.61
N PHE A 53 14.79 -5.14 22.63
CA PHE A 53 15.60 -5.40 21.44
C PHE A 53 15.57 -6.89 21.09
N GLU A 54 15.83 -7.21 19.83
CA GLU A 54 15.96 -8.58 19.32
C GLU A 54 14.79 -9.45 19.79
N ALA A 55 13.56 -9.05 19.42
CA ALA A 55 12.38 -9.81 19.77
C ALA A 55 12.23 -11.02 18.84
N GLY A 56 12.52 -12.20 19.38
CA GLY A 56 12.46 -13.46 18.65
C GLY A 56 11.03 -13.90 18.37
N ALA A 57 10.80 -14.35 17.14
CA ALA A 57 9.52 -14.80 16.64
C ALA A 57 9.75 -16.09 15.83
N ALA A 58 9.07 -17.18 16.18
CA ALA A 58 9.09 -18.39 15.35
C ALA A 58 8.40 -18.07 14.01
N LYS A 59 9.07 -18.31 12.88
CA LYS A 59 8.44 -18.20 11.55
C LYS A 59 7.58 -19.43 11.26
N LEU A 60 6.64 -19.27 10.32
CA LEU A 60 5.76 -20.33 9.83
C LEU A 60 6.51 -21.52 9.18
N ASP A 61 7.76 -21.33 8.76
CA ASP A 61 8.62 -22.32 8.13
C ASP A 61 9.64 -22.99 9.09
N GLY A 62 9.56 -22.70 10.39
CA GLY A 62 10.47 -23.23 11.41
C GLY A 62 11.81 -22.50 11.53
N GLN A 63 12.07 -21.46 10.73
CA GLN A 63 13.22 -20.56 10.94
C GLN A 63 12.89 -19.50 12.01
N GLN A 64 13.89 -18.95 12.70
CA GLN A 64 13.65 -17.83 13.62
C GLN A 64 13.79 -16.50 12.87
N GLY A 65 12.79 -15.63 12.99
CA GLY A 65 12.84 -14.23 12.58
C GLY A 65 12.90 -13.35 13.82
N TRP A 66 13.54 -12.20 13.71
CA TRP A 66 13.73 -11.28 14.82
C TRP A 66 13.42 -9.88 14.32
N ALA A 67 12.62 -9.12 15.07
CA ALA A 67 12.59 -7.68 14.90
C ALA A 67 13.71 -7.07 15.74
N ASP A 68 14.39 -6.05 15.21
CA ASP A 68 15.45 -5.35 15.93
C ASP A 68 14.91 -4.72 17.21
N VAL A 69 13.70 -4.15 17.16
CA VAL A 69 12.99 -3.65 18.34
C VAL A 69 11.50 -3.97 18.24
N TRP A 70 10.91 -4.40 19.34
CA TRP A 70 9.46 -4.64 19.40
C TRP A 70 8.88 -4.09 20.68
N LYS A 71 7.75 -3.40 20.54
CA LYS A 71 6.92 -2.92 21.65
C LYS A 71 5.49 -3.43 21.45
N ARG A 72 5.04 -4.33 22.32
CA ARG A 72 3.74 -4.99 22.26
C ARG A 72 2.60 -3.97 22.21
N GLY A 73 1.78 -4.06 21.16
CA GLY A 73 0.64 -3.16 20.95
C GLY A 73 1.02 -1.79 20.35
N PHE A 74 2.28 -1.57 19.97
CA PHE A 74 2.73 -0.33 19.35
C PHE A 74 3.40 -0.59 18.01
N PHE A 75 4.56 -1.25 18.01
CA PHE A 75 5.33 -1.46 16.80
C PHE A 75 6.19 -2.73 16.82
N ALA A 76 6.51 -3.21 15.63
CA ALA A 76 7.75 -3.93 15.37
C ALA A 76 8.63 -3.06 14.46
N TRP A 77 9.92 -2.99 14.76
CA TRP A 77 10.88 -2.09 14.15
C TRP A 77 12.06 -2.88 13.59
N GLU A 78 12.36 -2.70 12.31
CA GLU A 78 13.45 -3.36 11.59
C GLU A 78 14.37 -2.30 10.97
N TYR A 79 15.68 -2.46 11.17
CA TYR A 79 16.71 -1.60 10.62
C TYR A 79 17.33 -2.20 9.36
N LYS A 80 17.88 -1.30 8.54
CA LYS A 80 18.84 -1.58 7.49
C LYS A 80 19.96 -0.54 7.52
N GLY A 81 21.07 -0.84 6.86
CA GLY A 81 22.15 0.14 6.65
C GLY A 81 21.66 1.37 5.87
N LYS A 82 22.40 2.48 5.98
CA LYS A 82 22.09 3.74 5.30
C LYS A 82 21.83 3.55 3.81
N HIS A 83 20.76 4.18 3.32
CA HIS A 83 20.29 4.12 1.93
C HIS A 83 19.95 2.71 1.40
N ALA A 84 19.77 1.73 2.29
CA ALA A 84 19.33 0.41 1.90
C ALA A 84 17.88 0.41 1.39
N ASN A 85 17.50 -0.68 0.74
CA ASN A 85 16.12 -0.91 0.33
C ASN A 85 15.29 -1.32 1.55
N LEU A 86 14.43 -0.41 2.02
CA LEU A 86 13.52 -0.60 3.15
C LEU A 86 12.33 -1.53 2.84
N ASP A 87 11.98 -1.74 1.58
CA ASP A 87 10.90 -2.68 1.22
C ASP A 87 11.26 -4.10 1.64
N LYS A 88 12.54 -4.48 1.54
CA LYS A 88 13.01 -5.79 2.03
C LYS A 88 12.81 -5.94 3.54
N ALA A 89 13.10 -4.88 4.31
CA ALA A 89 12.86 -4.85 5.75
C ALA A 89 11.37 -4.99 6.07
N TYR A 90 10.52 -4.33 5.30
CA TYR A 90 9.08 -4.39 5.48
C TYR A 90 8.53 -5.79 5.18
N GLN A 91 9.01 -6.43 4.11
CA GLN A 91 8.67 -7.82 3.80
C GLN A 91 9.13 -8.80 4.90
N GLN A 92 10.25 -8.53 5.56
CA GLN A 92 10.67 -9.32 6.73
C GLN A 92 9.66 -9.19 7.87
N LEU A 93 9.30 -7.97 8.26
CA LEU A 93 8.29 -7.72 9.29
C LEU A 93 6.94 -8.42 8.98
N LEU A 94 6.51 -8.41 7.72
CA LEU A 94 5.28 -9.08 7.30
C LEU A 94 5.30 -10.60 7.55
N GLN A 95 6.47 -11.25 7.44
CA GLN A 95 6.58 -12.71 7.61
C GLN A 95 6.39 -13.18 9.05
N TYR A 96 6.66 -12.32 10.04
CA TYR A 96 6.64 -12.70 11.45
C TYR A 96 5.77 -11.78 12.33
N ARG A 97 5.01 -10.83 11.75
CA ARG A 97 4.10 -9.93 12.49
C ARG A 97 3.11 -10.66 13.40
N GLU A 98 2.63 -11.83 12.99
CA GLU A 98 1.70 -12.64 13.79
C GLU A 98 2.34 -13.13 15.09
N SER A 99 3.56 -13.66 14.97
CA SER A 99 4.38 -14.08 16.10
C SER A 99 4.75 -12.90 17.03
N LEU A 100 4.77 -11.68 16.51
CA LEU A 100 4.91 -10.44 17.28
C LEU A 100 3.58 -9.85 17.80
N GLN A 101 2.50 -10.66 17.80
CA GLN A 101 1.17 -10.29 18.26
C GLN A 101 0.51 -9.17 17.44
N ASN A 102 0.78 -9.16 16.12
CA ASN A 102 0.22 -8.23 15.15
C ASN A 102 0.31 -6.76 15.62
N PRO A 103 1.52 -6.22 15.77
CA PRO A 103 1.69 -4.84 16.23
C PRO A 103 0.98 -3.87 15.25
N PRO A 104 0.38 -2.79 15.76
CA PRO A 104 -0.31 -1.80 14.92
C PRO A 104 0.56 -1.13 13.87
N LEU A 105 1.84 -0.94 14.15
CA LEU A 105 2.79 -0.30 13.24
C LEU A 105 3.94 -1.27 12.90
N LEU A 106 4.29 -1.34 11.62
CA LEU A 106 5.49 -2.02 11.13
C LEU A 106 6.45 -0.93 10.64
N VAL A 107 7.50 -0.69 11.41
CA VAL A 107 8.41 0.43 11.19
C VAL A 107 9.71 -0.09 10.59
N VAL A 108 10.16 0.50 9.50
CA VAL A 108 11.44 0.18 8.87
C VAL A 108 12.32 1.42 8.82
N CYS A 109 13.60 1.27 9.12
CA CYS A 109 14.50 2.40 9.30
C CYS A 109 15.88 2.18 8.68
N ASP A 110 16.43 3.19 8.02
CA ASP A 110 17.82 3.19 7.51
C ASP A 110 18.69 4.26 8.18
N ILE A 111 18.39 4.60 9.44
CA ILE A 111 18.97 5.70 10.24
C ILE A 111 18.50 7.08 9.77
N GLU A 112 18.45 7.33 8.45
CA GLU A 112 18.07 8.63 7.90
C GLU A 112 16.57 8.77 7.65
N ARG A 113 15.91 7.64 7.37
CA ARG A 113 14.48 7.55 7.14
C ARG A 113 13.87 6.55 8.10
N ILE A 114 12.72 6.91 8.64
CA ILE A 114 11.82 6.07 9.42
C ILE A 114 10.53 5.97 8.61
N VAL A 115 10.23 4.78 8.09
CA VAL A 115 9.02 4.53 7.31
C VAL A 115 8.07 3.68 8.16
N VAL A 116 6.90 4.22 8.45
CA VAL A 116 5.86 3.60 9.27
C VAL A 116 4.78 3.05 8.35
N HIS A 117 4.60 1.73 8.34
CA HIS A 117 3.49 1.06 7.69
C HIS A 117 2.43 0.68 8.72
N THR A 118 1.17 1.09 8.50
CA THR A 118 0.08 0.70 9.40
C THR A 118 -0.37 -0.73 9.16
N ASN A 119 -0.67 -1.45 10.24
CA ASN A 119 -1.07 -2.86 10.25
C ASN A 119 -2.38 -3.06 11.03
N PHE A 120 -3.32 -2.11 10.88
CA PHE A 120 -4.66 -2.21 11.44
C PHE A 120 -5.56 -3.08 10.58
N THR A 121 -6.45 -3.83 11.22
CA THR A 121 -7.51 -4.58 10.53
C THR A 121 -8.65 -3.65 10.12
N ASN A 122 -9.29 -3.94 8.98
CA ASN A 122 -10.48 -3.24 8.46
C ASN A 122 -10.28 -1.75 8.15
N THR A 123 -9.05 -1.30 7.95
CA THR A 123 -8.74 0.06 7.48
C THR A 123 -7.79 0.00 6.31
N ILE A 124 -7.80 1.03 5.48
CA ILE A 124 -6.80 1.17 4.43
C ILE A 124 -5.40 1.28 5.04
N LYS A 125 -4.42 0.65 4.39
CA LYS A 125 -3.03 0.79 4.78
C LYS A 125 -2.58 2.22 4.50
N GLN A 126 -1.80 2.77 5.41
CA GLN A 126 -1.16 4.06 5.28
C GLN A 126 0.34 3.88 5.48
N THR A 127 1.12 4.71 4.78
CA THR A 127 2.58 4.74 4.93
C THR A 127 3.01 6.17 5.22
N TYR A 128 3.84 6.35 6.24
CA TYR A 128 4.35 7.64 6.65
C TYR A 128 5.87 7.59 6.69
N THR A 129 6.53 8.54 6.02
CA THR A 129 7.99 8.66 6.06
C THR A 129 8.36 9.86 6.92
N LEU A 130 9.31 9.67 7.83
CA LEU A 130 10.00 10.72 8.57
C LEU A 130 11.48 10.67 8.19
N THR A 131 11.99 11.77 7.69
CA THR A 131 13.43 12.01 7.45
C THR A 131 14.05 12.71 8.65
N LEU A 132 15.38 12.79 8.70
CA LEU A 132 16.09 13.60 9.70
C LEU A 132 15.60 15.07 9.71
N ASP A 133 15.34 15.65 8.55
CA ASP A 133 14.82 17.03 8.44
C ASP A 133 13.42 17.16 9.03
N ASP A 134 12.56 16.14 8.85
CA ASP A 134 11.23 16.14 9.47
C ASP A 134 11.31 16.17 10.99
N LEU A 135 12.32 15.52 11.59
CA LEU A 135 12.54 15.52 13.04
C LEU A 135 12.94 16.90 13.59
N LEU A 136 13.36 17.84 12.74
CA LEU A 136 13.58 19.24 13.13
C LEU A 136 12.27 20.03 13.24
N THR A 137 11.15 19.47 12.77
CA THR A 137 9.84 20.12 12.80
C THR A 137 9.00 19.66 13.98
N PRO A 138 8.13 20.52 14.55
CA PRO A 138 7.19 20.10 15.59
C PRO A 138 6.29 18.95 15.14
N GLN A 139 5.85 18.96 13.87
CA GLN A 139 4.97 17.92 13.34
C GLN A 139 5.66 16.55 13.23
N GLY A 140 6.91 16.52 12.74
CA GLY A 140 7.67 15.27 12.66
C GLY A 140 8.00 14.70 14.04
N LEU A 141 8.33 15.55 15.01
CA LEU A 141 8.52 15.15 16.41
C LEU A 141 7.25 14.59 17.05
N GLU A 142 6.11 15.25 16.86
CA GLU A 142 4.83 14.72 17.37
C GLU A 142 4.47 13.39 16.72
N ARG A 143 4.76 13.22 15.42
CA ARG A 143 4.56 11.95 14.74
C ARG A 143 5.50 10.86 15.28
N LEU A 144 6.77 11.17 15.51
CA LEU A 144 7.71 10.24 16.15
C LEU A 144 7.22 9.85 17.55
N LYS A 145 6.77 10.81 18.37
CA LYS A 145 6.18 10.53 19.70
C LYS A 145 4.97 9.61 19.60
N ALA A 146 4.10 9.84 18.62
CA ALA A 146 2.89 9.03 18.42
C ALA A 146 3.22 7.56 18.14
N ILE A 147 4.29 7.25 17.39
CA ILE A 147 4.73 5.86 17.17
C ILE A 147 4.93 5.12 18.51
N PHE A 148 5.48 5.81 19.52
CA PHE A 148 5.78 5.23 20.83
C PHE A 148 4.62 5.30 21.82
N ARG A 149 3.65 6.22 21.64
CA ARG A 149 2.66 6.57 22.67
C ARG A 149 1.21 6.41 22.25
N ASP A 150 0.90 6.61 20.97
CA ASP A 150 -0.45 6.59 20.41
C ASP A 150 -0.44 6.07 18.96
N PRO A 151 -0.25 4.76 18.75
CA PRO A 151 -0.19 4.19 17.41
C PRO A 151 -1.53 4.33 16.68
N ASP A 152 -2.66 4.36 17.41
CA ASP A 152 -4.00 4.49 16.83
C ASP A 152 -4.20 5.82 16.09
N SER A 153 -3.40 6.85 16.39
CA SER A 153 -3.43 8.13 15.64
C SER A 153 -3.04 7.96 14.16
N PHE A 154 -2.41 6.84 13.79
CA PHE A 154 -2.06 6.49 12.41
C PHE A 154 -3.17 5.73 11.68
N LYS A 155 -4.24 5.33 12.40
CA LYS A 155 -5.33 4.56 11.83
C LYS A 155 -6.11 5.42 10.85
N ALA A 156 -6.29 4.93 9.63
CA ALA A 156 -7.11 5.62 8.65
C ALA A 156 -8.57 5.71 9.14
N THR A 157 -9.20 6.85 8.88
CA THR A 157 -10.62 7.06 9.18
C THR A 157 -11.52 6.27 8.24
N GLN A 158 -11.02 5.96 7.04
CA GLN A 158 -11.72 5.19 6.02
C GLN A 158 -11.47 3.70 6.20
N THR A 159 -12.56 2.95 6.18
CA THR A 159 -12.54 1.49 6.15
C THR A 159 -12.33 0.97 4.73
N THR A 160 -11.82 -0.25 4.61
CA THR A 160 -11.70 -0.94 3.32
C THR A 160 -13.04 -1.01 2.59
N GLU A 161 -14.14 -1.29 3.29
CA GLU A 161 -15.49 -1.34 2.73
C GLU A 161 -15.91 0.01 2.13
N GLN A 162 -15.67 1.12 2.86
CA GLN A 162 -16.02 2.46 2.38
C GLN A 162 -15.25 2.84 1.11
N VAL A 163 -13.95 2.53 1.05
CA VAL A 163 -13.15 2.82 -0.15
C VAL A 163 -13.56 1.92 -1.31
N THR A 164 -13.86 0.64 -1.04
CA THR A 164 -14.38 -0.30 -2.04
C THR A 164 -15.70 0.19 -2.64
N LYS A 165 -16.62 0.65 -1.79
CA LYS A 165 -17.90 1.22 -2.23
C LYS A 165 -17.71 2.48 -3.08
N ALA A 166 -16.84 3.41 -2.64
CA ALA A 166 -16.56 4.64 -3.38
C ALA A 166 -15.92 4.37 -4.75
N ALA A 167 -15.02 3.39 -4.82
CA ALA A 167 -14.43 2.93 -6.07
C ALA A 167 -15.49 2.34 -7.01
N ALA A 168 -16.40 1.50 -6.50
CA ALA A 168 -17.50 0.93 -7.28
C ALA A 168 -18.46 2.00 -7.82
N GLU A 169 -18.79 3.01 -7.01
CA GLU A 169 -19.62 4.15 -7.41
C GLU A 169 -18.96 4.95 -8.54
N THR A 170 -17.65 5.18 -8.45
CA THR A 170 -16.92 5.94 -9.48
C THR A 170 -16.83 5.17 -10.80
N PHE A 171 -16.59 3.87 -10.76
CA PHE A 171 -16.65 3.01 -11.95
C PHE A 171 -18.06 2.93 -12.55
N ALA A 172 -19.12 3.01 -11.74
CA ALA A 172 -20.49 3.09 -12.27
C ALA A 172 -20.72 4.39 -13.05
N LEU A 173 -20.16 5.52 -12.59
CA LEU A 173 -20.17 6.78 -13.35
C LEU A 173 -19.44 6.64 -14.69
N LEU A 174 -18.28 5.94 -14.70
CA LEU A 174 -17.54 5.67 -15.94
C LEU A 174 -18.33 4.78 -16.91
N ALA A 175 -19.02 3.77 -16.39
CA ALA A 175 -19.90 2.90 -17.18
C ALA A 175 -21.05 3.68 -17.82
N ASP A 176 -21.73 4.52 -17.04
CA ASP A 176 -22.81 5.38 -17.52
C ASP A 176 -22.33 6.36 -18.59
N HIS A 177 -21.14 6.94 -18.39
CA HIS A 177 -20.53 7.84 -19.36
C HIS A 177 -20.31 7.16 -20.71
N LEU A 178 -19.66 5.99 -20.71
CA LEU A 178 -19.42 5.19 -21.91
C LEU A 178 -20.72 4.74 -22.60
N ARG A 179 -21.75 4.39 -21.84
CA ARG A 179 -23.06 4.02 -22.40
C ARG A 179 -23.75 5.20 -23.08
N ARG A 180 -23.67 6.40 -22.51
CA ARG A 180 -24.22 7.62 -23.14
C ARG A 180 -23.52 7.99 -24.45
N GLN A 181 -22.27 7.57 -24.61
CA GLN A 181 -21.54 7.67 -25.87
C GLN A 181 -21.94 6.59 -26.90
N GLY A 182 -22.86 5.68 -26.57
CA GLY A 182 -23.42 4.68 -27.48
C GLY A 182 -22.69 3.33 -27.47
N HIS A 183 -21.78 3.09 -26.53
CA HIS A 183 -21.10 1.79 -26.41
C HIS A 183 -22.04 0.71 -25.84
N ALA A 184 -21.95 -0.50 -26.42
CA ALA A 184 -22.75 -1.65 -26.00
C ALA A 184 -22.43 -2.07 -24.54
N PRO A 185 -23.43 -2.41 -23.70
CA PRO A 185 -23.21 -2.71 -22.28
C PRO A 185 -22.18 -3.82 -22.00
N ASP A 186 -22.18 -4.87 -22.81
CA ASP A 186 -21.24 -6.00 -22.70
C ASP A 186 -19.81 -5.56 -23.03
N ARG A 187 -19.61 -4.69 -24.03
CA ARG A 187 -18.29 -4.13 -24.34
C ARG A 187 -17.80 -3.20 -23.24
N VAL A 188 -18.68 -2.39 -22.67
CA VAL A 188 -18.36 -1.51 -21.53
C VAL A 188 -17.93 -2.34 -20.32
N ALA A 189 -18.70 -3.37 -19.94
CA ALA A 189 -18.36 -4.23 -18.82
C ALA A 189 -16.97 -4.89 -18.99
N HIS A 190 -16.71 -5.52 -20.14
CA HIS A 190 -15.40 -6.12 -20.41
C HIS A 190 -14.25 -5.11 -20.42
N PHE A 191 -14.47 -3.89 -20.91
CA PHE A 191 -13.48 -2.83 -20.86
C PHE A 191 -13.17 -2.40 -19.42
N LEU A 192 -14.20 -2.16 -18.60
CA LEU A 192 -14.03 -1.76 -17.21
C LEU A 192 -13.33 -2.84 -16.37
N ILE A 193 -13.64 -4.13 -16.59
CA ILE A 193 -12.94 -5.23 -15.90
C ILE A 193 -11.46 -5.23 -16.24
N ARG A 194 -11.08 -4.94 -17.49
CA ARG A 194 -9.66 -4.84 -17.89
C ARG A 194 -8.98 -3.63 -17.23
N LEU A 195 -9.63 -2.46 -17.17
CA LEU A 195 -9.09 -1.29 -16.46
C LEU A 195 -8.90 -1.59 -14.96
N LEU A 196 -9.90 -2.21 -14.33
CA LEU A 196 -9.85 -2.62 -12.94
C LEU A 196 -8.72 -3.61 -12.69
N PHE A 197 -8.52 -4.57 -13.60
CA PHE A 197 -7.42 -5.52 -13.49
C PHE A 197 -6.06 -4.81 -13.57
N CYS A 198 -5.89 -3.82 -14.47
CA CYS A 198 -4.66 -3.04 -14.52
C CYS A 198 -4.36 -2.32 -13.20
N LEU A 199 -5.38 -1.73 -12.57
CA LEU A 199 -5.28 -1.07 -11.26
C LEU A 199 -4.87 -2.04 -10.16
N PHE A 200 -5.50 -3.22 -10.07
CA PHE A 200 -5.06 -4.23 -9.11
C PHE A 200 -3.65 -4.71 -9.41
N ALA A 201 -3.35 -5.02 -10.68
CA ALA A 201 -2.11 -5.67 -11.07
C ALA A 201 -0.86 -4.82 -10.77
N GLU A 202 -0.94 -3.48 -10.84
CA GLU A 202 0.19 -2.62 -10.46
C GLU A 202 0.44 -2.57 -8.95
N ASP A 203 -0.59 -2.72 -8.12
CA ASP A 203 -0.48 -2.64 -6.66
C ASP A 203 -0.12 -3.99 -5.99
N ILE A 204 -0.23 -5.10 -6.73
CA ILE A 204 0.21 -6.43 -6.29
C ILE A 204 1.46 -6.93 -7.02
N ASP A 205 2.25 -6.01 -7.59
CA ASP A 205 3.52 -6.28 -8.30
C ASP A 205 3.40 -7.25 -9.50
N LEU A 206 2.21 -7.37 -10.09
CA LEU A 206 2.01 -8.09 -11.35
C LEU A 206 2.41 -7.23 -12.55
N LEU A 207 2.17 -5.92 -12.47
CA LEU A 207 2.71 -4.87 -13.32
C LEU A 207 3.71 -4.02 -12.54
N PRO A 208 4.60 -3.27 -13.23
CA PRO A 208 5.44 -2.28 -12.56
C PRO A 208 4.57 -1.29 -11.76
N LYS A 209 4.95 -1.04 -10.52
CA LYS A 209 4.17 -0.25 -9.57
C LYS A 209 3.90 1.17 -10.07
N GLY A 210 2.64 1.61 -10.01
CA GLY A 210 2.20 2.94 -10.44
C GLY A 210 2.19 3.16 -11.96
N ARG A 211 2.56 2.15 -12.76
CA ARG A 211 2.73 2.32 -14.20
C ARG A 211 1.43 2.68 -14.90
N PHE A 212 0.33 2.01 -14.59
CA PHE A 212 -0.98 2.28 -15.16
C PHE A 212 -1.54 3.60 -14.62
N THR A 213 -1.35 3.88 -13.32
CA THR A 213 -1.67 5.18 -12.72
C THR A 213 -1.01 6.36 -13.46
N ASP A 214 0.27 6.26 -13.79
CA ASP A 214 1.01 7.27 -14.57
C ASP A 214 0.48 7.42 -16.01
N MET A 215 0.08 6.29 -16.64
CA MET A 215 -0.57 6.32 -17.95
C MET A 215 -1.88 7.11 -17.91
N VAL A 216 -2.71 6.86 -16.90
CA VAL A 216 -3.99 7.58 -16.72
C VAL A 216 -3.73 9.06 -16.45
N ALA A 217 -2.76 9.40 -15.59
CA ALA A 217 -2.40 10.78 -15.28
C ALA A 217 -1.94 11.56 -16.53
N THR A 218 -1.08 10.95 -17.35
CA THR A 218 -0.62 11.55 -18.61
C THR A 218 -1.77 11.65 -19.63
N GLY A 219 -2.58 10.58 -19.71
CA GLY A 219 -3.72 10.46 -20.62
C GLY A 219 -4.76 11.55 -20.43
N ARG A 220 -4.93 12.12 -19.23
CA ARG A 220 -5.86 13.24 -18.97
C ARG A 220 -5.67 14.44 -19.89
N HIS A 221 -4.47 14.63 -20.44
CA HIS A 221 -4.17 15.70 -21.38
C HIS A 221 -4.06 15.22 -22.82
N ASP A 222 -3.96 13.91 -23.04
CA ASP A 222 -3.86 13.25 -24.34
C ASP A 222 -4.68 11.94 -24.38
N PRO A 223 -6.01 12.04 -24.61
CA PRO A 223 -6.89 10.88 -24.69
C PRO A 223 -6.49 9.86 -25.76
N GLN A 224 -5.99 10.33 -26.89
CA GLN A 224 -5.58 9.46 -27.99
C GLN A 224 -4.31 8.70 -27.61
N GLY A 225 -3.30 9.39 -27.06
CA GLY A 225 -2.09 8.75 -26.55
C GLY A 225 -2.39 7.71 -25.47
N PHE A 226 -3.35 7.99 -24.57
CA PHE A 226 -3.82 7.00 -23.60
C PHE A 226 -4.38 5.74 -24.26
N ALA A 227 -5.26 5.88 -25.25
CA ALA A 227 -5.86 4.74 -25.95
C ALA A 227 -4.80 3.87 -26.64
N GLU A 228 -3.81 4.49 -27.29
CA GLU A 228 -2.70 3.80 -27.95
C GLU A 228 -1.82 3.04 -26.93
N MET A 229 -1.45 3.70 -25.83
CA MET A 229 -0.65 3.10 -24.76
C MET A 229 -1.40 1.98 -24.05
N LEU A 230 -2.70 2.14 -23.78
CA LEU A 230 -3.53 1.11 -23.18
C LEU A 230 -3.63 -0.11 -24.11
N ALA A 231 -3.86 0.09 -25.41
CA ALA A 231 -3.89 -1.01 -26.37
C ALA A 231 -2.57 -1.79 -26.40
N ALA A 232 -1.43 -1.09 -26.30
CA ALA A 232 -0.11 -1.70 -26.24
C ALA A 232 0.10 -2.50 -24.94
N LEU A 233 -0.31 -1.94 -23.79
CA LEU A 233 -0.24 -2.61 -22.50
C LEU A 233 -1.09 -3.89 -22.50
N LEU A 234 -2.36 -3.82 -22.91
CA LEU A 234 -3.25 -5.00 -22.94
C LEU A 234 -2.71 -6.09 -23.87
N ARG A 235 -2.13 -5.72 -25.02
CA ARG A 235 -1.44 -6.68 -25.92
C ARG A 235 -0.24 -7.34 -25.25
N ALA A 236 0.56 -6.58 -24.52
CA ALA A 236 1.71 -7.11 -23.78
C ALA A 236 1.25 -8.05 -22.64
N MET A 237 0.16 -7.72 -21.95
CA MET A 237 -0.44 -8.60 -20.94
C MET A 237 -1.00 -9.89 -21.56
N ALA A 238 -1.62 -9.80 -22.74
CA ALA A 238 -2.22 -10.94 -23.45
C ALA A 238 -1.21 -11.93 -24.04
N LYS A 239 0.04 -11.53 -24.31
CA LYS A 239 1.04 -12.39 -24.96
C LYS A 239 2.33 -12.53 -24.17
N GLY A 240 2.52 -11.73 -23.14
CA GLY A 240 3.84 -11.39 -22.61
C GLY A 240 4.63 -10.56 -23.61
N GLY A 241 5.63 -9.82 -23.13
CA GLY A 241 6.49 -9.03 -24.01
C GLY A 241 7.03 -7.78 -23.37
N TYR A 242 7.33 -6.79 -24.21
CA TYR A 242 7.79 -5.48 -23.78
C TYR A 242 6.69 -4.44 -23.91
N PHE A 243 6.57 -3.59 -22.90
CA PHE A 243 5.80 -2.36 -22.91
C PHE A 243 6.75 -1.20 -22.61
N GLY A 244 7.13 -0.45 -23.65
CA GLY A 244 8.28 0.47 -23.54
C GLY A 244 9.56 -0.30 -23.18
N ALA A 245 10.23 0.11 -22.10
CA ALA A 245 11.42 -0.56 -21.58
C ALA A 245 11.09 -1.72 -20.61
N GLU A 246 9.83 -1.89 -20.22
CA GLU A 246 9.42 -2.80 -19.16
C GLU A 246 9.02 -4.17 -19.72
N ARG A 247 9.36 -5.25 -18.98
CA ARG A 247 8.98 -6.61 -19.35
C ARG A 247 7.66 -6.98 -18.65
N ILE A 248 6.64 -7.25 -19.44
CA ILE A 248 5.31 -7.64 -18.97
C ILE A 248 5.14 -9.16 -19.10
N ARG A 249 4.63 -9.79 -18.04
CA ARG A 249 4.30 -11.22 -18.01
C ARG A 249 3.04 -11.49 -18.82
N HIS A 250 2.92 -12.72 -19.34
CA HIS A 250 1.69 -13.18 -19.95
C HIS A 250 0.65 -13.49 -18.86
N PHE A 251 -0.56 -12.94 -19.01
CA PHE A 251 -1.72 -13.18 -18.15
C PHE A 251 -2.69 -14.13 -18.86
N ASN A 252 -2.83 -15.35 -18.35
CA ASN A 252 -3.78 -16.34 -18.86
C ASN A 252 -5.23 -16.00 -18.44
N GLY A 253 -6.22 -16.54 -19.15
CA GLY A 253 -7.63 -16.52 -18.70
C GLY A 253 -8.61 -15.78 -19.62
N GLY A 254 -8.26 -15.52 -20.88
CA GLY A 254 -9.18 -15.00 -21.89
C GLY A 254 -9.53 -13.51 -21.78
N LEU A 255 -9.30 -12.89 -20.61
CA LEU A 255 -9.67 -11.50 -20.34
C LEU A 255 -8.98 -10.49 -21.27
N PHE A 256 -7.79 -10.81 -21.77
CA PHE A 256 -7.00 -9.93 -22.63
C PHE A 256 -6.89 -10.42 -24.09
N ASP A 257 -7.62 -11.47 -24.46
CA ASP A 257 -7.57 -12.03 -25.82
C ASP A 257 -8.06 -11.03 -26.88
N ASP A 258 -8.91 -10.10 -26.47
CA ASP A 258 -9.32 -8.94 -27.25
C ASP A 258 -8.63 -7.66 -26.72
N ALA A 259 -7.86 -7.02 -27.59
CA ALA A 259 -7.22 -5.73 -27.32
C ALA A 259 -8.09 -4.52 -27.72
N SER A 260 -9.38 -4.73 -27.98
CA SER A 260 -10.30 -3.65 -28.32
C SER A 260 -10.38 -2.62 -27.18
N ILE A 261 -10.20 -1.36 -27.52
CA ILE A 261 -10.27 -0.23 -26.59
C ILE A 261 -11.59 0.51 -26.81
N LEU A 262 -12.18 1.01 -25.74
CA LEU A 262 -13.18 2.08 -25.82
C LEU A 262 -12.44 3.40 -25.56
N GLU A 263 -12.58 4.36 -26.47
CA GLU A 263 -11.95 5.66 -26.31
C GLU A 263 -12.57 6.38 -25.11
N LEU A 264 -11.72 6.82 -24.18
CA LEU A 264 -12.13 7.67 -23.08
C LEU A 264 -11.88 9.11 -23.48
N ASP A 265 -12.91 9.95 -23.47
CA ASP A 265 -12.73 11.39 -23.58
C ASP A 265 -12.11 11.98 -22.29
N TYR A 266 -11.89 13.29 -22.28
CA TYR A 266 -11.38 14.02 -21.11
C TYR A 266 -12.20 13.77 -19.83
N THR A 267 -13.51 13.59 -19.96
CA THR A 267 -14.40 13.32 -18.82
C THR A 267 -14.18 11.91 -18.29
N GLY A 268 -14.17 10.91 -19.17
CA GLY A 268 -13.92 9.51 -18.81
C GLY A 268 -12.55 9.32 -18.15
N LEU A 269 -11.52 9.99 -18.68
CA LEU A 269 -10.18 9.98 -18.08
C LEU A 269 -10.12 10.71 -16.74
N GLY A 270 -10.88 11.80 -16.58
CA GLY A 270 -11.03 12.48 -15.28
C GLY A 270 -11.63 11.56 -14.22
N ILE A 271 -12.67 10.79 -14.58
CA ILE A 271 -13.31 9.80 -13.69
C ILE A 271 -12.32 8.69 -13.34
N LEU A 272 -11.66 8.09 -14.33
CA LEU A 272 -10.69 7.01 -14.11
C LEU A 272 -9.51 7.47 -13.24
N HIS A 273 -9.00 8.68 -13.47
CA HIS A 273 -7.91 9.23 -12.67
C HIS A 273 -8.29 9.43 -11.19
N GLY A 274 -9.55 9.75 -10.89
CA GLY A 274 -10.03 9.93 -9.53
C GLY A 274 -9.89 8.68 -8.65
N ILE A 275 -9.84 7.50 -9.27
CA ILE A 275 -9.67 6.21 -8.58
C ILE A 275 -8.34 5.53 -8.87
N ALA A 276 -7.53 6.03 -9.80
CA ALA A 276 -6.25 5.43 -10.15
C ALA A 276 -5.29 5.42 -8.95
N HIS A 277 -5.29 6.49 -8.14
CA HIS A 277 -4.38 6.66 -6.99
C HIS A 277 -4.83 5.93 -5.70
N LEU A 278 -5.94 5.20 -5.73
CA LEU A 278 -6.33 4.39 -4.58
C LEU A 278 -5.35 3.23 -4.41
N ASP A 279 -5.14 2.77 -3.17
CA ASP A 279 -4.41 1.53 -2.91
C ASP A 279 -5.32 0.33 -3.22
N TRP A 280 -5.26 -0.15 -4.46
CA TRP A 280 -6.03 -1.29 -4.96
C TRP A 280 -5.63 -2.60 -4.29
N GLY A 281 -4.44 -2.68 -3.70
CA GLY A 281 -4.05 -3.79 -2.82
C GLY A 281 -4.88 -3.86 -1.53
N SER A 282 -5.51 -2.76 -1.13
CA SER A 282 -6.38 -2.66 0.05
C SER A 282 -7.88 -2.68 -0.31
N ILE A 283 -8.27 -2.80 -1.58
CA ILE A 283 -9.67 -2.87 -2.05
C ILE A 283 -10.18 -4.31 -1.99
N GLU A 284 -11.43 -4.51 -1.55
CA GLU A 284 -12.01 -5.84 -1.48
C GLU A 284 -12.40 -6.39 -2.87
N PRO A 285 -12.19 -7.69 -3.12
CA PRO A 285 -12.65 -8.35 -4.35
C PRO A 285 -14.16 -8.24 -4.60
N SER A 286 -14.96 -7.95 -3.56
CA SER A 286 -16.41 -7.67 -3.63
C SER A 286 -16.74 -6.53 -4.59
N ILE A 287 -15.76 -5.67 -4.90
CA ILE A 287 -15.88 -4.65 -5.93
C ILE A 287 -16.29 -5.25 -7.27
N LEU A 288 -15.76 -6.42 -7.65
CA LEU A 288 -16.10 -7.06 -8.92
C LEU A 288 -17.58 -7.39 -8.97
N GLY A 289 -18.14 -8.03 -7.93
CA GLY A 289 -19.56 -8.33 -7.85
C GLY A 289 -20.42 -7.08 -7.98
N THR A 290 -20.08 -6.04 -7.21
CA THR A 290 -20.77 -4.75 -7.26
C THR A 290 -20.70 -4.09 -8.64
N LEU A 291 -19.55 -4.19 -9.30
CA LEU A 291 -19.33 -3.68 -10.65
C LEU A 291 -20.11 -4.49 -11.68
N PHE A 292 -20.12 -5.81 -11.60
CA PHE A 292 -20.91 -6.67 -12.48
C PHE A 292 -22.41 -6.37 -12.34
N GLU A 293 -22.92 -6.26 -11.12
CA GLU A 293 -24.34 -5.99 -10.85
C GLU A 293 -24.82 -4.62 -11.36
N ARG A 294 -23.93 -3.62 -11.31
CA ARG A 294 -24.23 -2.23 -11.70
C ARG A 294 -23.84 -1.90 -13.15
N SER A 295 -22.91 -2.64 -13.76
CA SER A 295 -22.49 -2.44 -15.16
C SER A 295 -23.33 -3.23 -16.16
N LEU A 296 -23.96 -4.34 -15.75
CA LEU A 296 -24.85 -5.13 -16.60
C LEU A 296 -26.26 -4.54 -16.72
N ASP A 297 -26.85 -4.73 -17.91
CA ASP A 297 -28.27 -4.48 -18.19
C ASP A 297 -29.16 -5.23 -17.17
N PRO A 298 -30.11 -4.55 -16.49
CA PRO A 298 -31.04 -5.18 -15.55
C PRO A 298 -31.73 -6.44 -16.10
N GLY A 299 -31.99 -6.52 -17.41
CA GLY A 299 -32.62 -7.67 -18.06
C GLY A 299 -31.73 -8.90 -18.23
N LYS A 300 -30.40 -8.74 -18.21
CA LYS A 300 -29.43 -9.86 -18.35
C LYS A 300 -28.97 -10.47 -17.03
N ARG A 301 -29.34 -9.85 -15.88
CA ARG A 301 -29.01 -10.35 -14.53
C ARG A 301 -29.43 -11.79 -14.29
N ALA A 302 -30.62 -12.17 -14.74
CA ALA A 302 -31.17 -13.50 -14.52
C ALA A 302 -30.56 -14.60 -15.41
N GLN A 303 -30.00 -14.24 -16.58
CA GLN A 303 -29.50 -15.22 -17.56
C GLN A 303 -28.09 -15.72 -17.26
N LEU A 304 -27.27 -14.96 -16.53
CA LEU A 304 -25.86 -15.29 -16.32
C LEU A 304 -25.59 -16.08 -15.05
N GLY A 305 -26.59 -16.30 -14.18
CA GLY A 305 -26.40 -16.98 -12.89
C GLY A 305 -25.38 -16.28 -11.97
N ALA A 306 -24.97 -15.06 -12.31
CA ALA A 306 -23.96 -14.27 -11.60
C ALA A 306 -24.60 -13.55 -10.41
N HIS A 307 -25.10 -14.32 -9.46
CA HIS A 307 -25.31 -13.77 -8.12
C HIS A 307 -23.95 -13.75 -7.44
N TYR A 308 -23.44 -12.56 -7.17
CA TYR A 308 -22.33 -12.43 -6.25
C TYR A 308 -22.83 -12.89 -4.88
N THR A 309 -22.22 -13.94 -4.34
CA THR A 309 -22.47 -14.38 -2.96
C THR A 309 -21.72 -13.42 -2.05
N SER A 310 -22.45 -12.56 -1.35
CA SER A 310 -21.85 -11.60 -0.44
C SER A 310 -21.18 -12.32 0.73
N LYS A 311 -20.28 -11.64 1.44
CA LYS A 311 -19.67 -12.19 2.65
C LYS A 311 -20.72 -12.57 3.70
N ASP A 312 -21.84 -11.83 3.76
CA ASP A 312 -22.98 -12.11 4.63
C ASP A 312 -23.74 -13.38 4.19
N ASP A 313 -23.84 -13.64 2.88
CA ASP A 313 -24.44 -14.87 2.35
C ASP A 313 -23.57 -16.12 2.58
N ILE A 314 -22.26 -15.95 2.75
CA ILE A 314 -21.30 -17.05 3.04
C ILE A 314 -21.25 -17.37 4.54
N LEU A 315 -21.58 -16.40 5.40
CA LEU A 315 -21.53 -16.52 6.86
C LEU A 315 -22.88 -16.93 7.50
N LEU A 316 -23.90 -17.18 6.68
CA LEU A 316 -25.19 -17.80 7.05
C LEU A 316 -25.11 -19.34 7.04
#